data_AF-M2ZZB8-F1
#
_entry.id   AF-M2ZZB8-F1
#
_cell.length_a   1.000
_cell.length_b   1.000
_cell.length_c   1.000
_cell.angle_alpha   90.00
_cell.angle_beta   90.00
_cell.angle_gamma   90.00
#
_symmetry.space_group_name_H-M   'P 1'
#
loop_
_entity.id
_entity.type
_entity.pdbx_description
1 polymer ?
#
loop_
_entity_poly.entity_id
_entity_poly.type
_entity_poly.pdbx_seq_one_letter_code
_entity_poly.pdbx_strand_id
1 'polypeptide(L)'
;MAPPATQYREDDDKDIPIQEIIFSCGICQATVSDLYATPEHDQGFSSDPGSGHGIITKLWIGECSHVFCGKHLEGAAAPFHPKGIPPRAACPLCVQDNNDSSMREIFGIRGLEDGQYDEVIPRDYFRCPPRKLDATDSEMDALRFQYTHLIRQAKQSFKGLRAVERKRAILESTLATERKLHRKAETQVQELQGRHEVTMAKLQKWENRKAVIKHYMDAVQEMTM
;
A
#
# COMPACT_ATOMS: atom_id res chain seq x y z
N MET A 1 -9.32 17.82 -21.08
CA MET A 1 -7.94 17.31 -21.07
C MET A 1 -8.01 15.82 -20.81
N ALA A 2 -7.58 14.99 -21.75
CA ALA A 2 -7.53 13.54 -21.58
C ALA A 2 -6.51 13.20 -20.47
N PRO A 3 -6.77 12.19 -19.63
CA PRO A 3 -5.76 11.73 -18.67
C PRO A 3 -4.52 11.24 -19.44
N PRO A 4 -3.30 11.48 -18.92
CA PRO A 4 -2.10 10.98 -19.56
C PRO A 4 -2.17 9.45 -19.63
N ALA A 5 -1.83 8.92 -20.80
CA ALA A 5 -1.70 7.48 -21.02
C ALA A 5 -0.84 6.89 -19.91
N THR A 6 -1.43 5.97 -19.14
CA THR A 6 -0.71 5.17 -18.15
C THR A 6 0.46 4.51 -18.85
N GLN A 7 1.67 4.97 -18.56
CA GLN A 7 2.89 4.25 -18.88
C GLN A 7 2.78 2.90 -18.17
N TYR A 8 2.44 1.86 -18.93
CA TYR A 8 2.69 0.49 -18.51
C TYR A 8 4.19 0.41 -18.24
N ARG A 9 4.58 0.37 -16.96
CA ARG A 9 5.97 0.10 -16.61
C ARG A 9 6.27 -1.32 -17.12
N GLU A 10 7.34 -1.47 -17.89
CA GLU A 10 7.83 -2.73 -18.48
C GLU A 10 8.17 -3.83 -17.44
N ASP A 11 7.97 -3.58 -16.14
CA ASP A 11 8.09 -4.58 -15.07
C ASP A 11 6.93 -5.59 -15.04
N ASP A 12 5.92 -5.47 -15.91
CA ASP A 12 4.71 -6.34 -15.92
C ASP A 12 4.98 -7.80 -16.35
N ASP A 13 6.21 -8.10 -16.75
CA ASP A 13 6.62 -9.42 -17.25
C ASP A 13 7.78 -10.06 -16.49
N LYS A 14 8.20 -9.48 -15.35
CA LYS A 14 9.11 -10.21 -14.45
C LYS A 14 8.35 -11.35 -13.80
N ASP A 15 8.69 -12.57 -14.21
CA ASP A 15 8.19 -13.79 -13.58
C ASP A 15 8.61 -13.78 -12.10
N ILE A 16 7.62 -13.65 -11.21
CA ILE A 16 7.86 -13.61 -9.77
C ILE A 16 8.22 -15.03 -9.33
N PRO A 17 9.39 -15.24 -8.68
CA PRO A 17 9.78 -16.56 -8.24
C PRO A 17 8.76 -17.07 -7.23
N ILE A 18 8.45 -18.37 -7.28
CA ILE A 18 7.40 -18.96 -6.45
C ILE A 18 7.70 -18.81 -4.94
N GLN A 19 8.98 -18.74 -4.57
CA GLN A 19 9.41 -18.48 -3.19
C GLN A 19 8.92 -17.12 -2.67
N GLU A 20 8.91 -16.07 -3.50
CA GLU A 20 8.37 -14.76 -3.11
C GLU A 20 6.87 -14.82 -2.82
N ILE A 21 6.15 -15.71 -3.49
CA ILE A 21 4.72 -15.92 -3.27
C ILE A 21 4.49 -16.75 -2.00
N ILE A 22 5.23 -17.85 -1.81
CA ILE A 22 5.11 -18.72 -0.63
C ILE A 22 5.49 -17.97 0.66
N PHE A 23 6.55 -17.16 0.61
CA PHE A 23 6.99 -16.33 1.72
C PHE A 23 6.40 -14.93 1.69
N SER A 24 5.27 -14.73 1.00
CA SER A 24 4.51 -13.49 1.14
C SER A 24 3.74 -13.47 2.46
N CYS A 25 3.48 -12.28 2.98
CA CYS A 25 2.65 -12.16 4.17
C CYS A 25 1.23 -12.68 3.89
N GLY A 26 0.74 -13.63 4.68
CA GLY A 26 -0.61 -14.20 4.47
C GLY A 26 -1.77 -13.21 4.65
N ILE A 27 -1.50 -11.98 5.12
CA ILE A 27 -2.53 -10.95 5.36
C ILE A 27 -2.48 -9.88 4.27
N CYS A 28 -1.37 -9.16 4.12
CA CYS A 28 -1.24 -8.09 3.12
C CYS A 28 -0.61 -8.53 1.80
N GLN A 29 -0.18 -9.80 1.67
CA GLN A 29 0.46 -10.34 0.47
C GLN A 29 1.76 -9.62 0.04
N ALA A 30 2.33 -8.80 0.93
CA ALA A 30 3.64 -8.20 0.72
C ALA A 30 4.71 -9.30 0.68
N THR A 31 5.55 -9.28 -0.36
CA THR A 31 6.62 -10.27 -0.54
C THR A 31 7.90 -9.82 0.15
N VAL A 32 8.92 -10.69 0.16
CA VAL A 32 10.24 -10.33 0.69
C VAL A 32 10.81 -9.14 -0.08
N SER A 33 10.75 -9.17 -1.42
CA SER A 33 11.17 -8.05 -2.26
C SER A 33 10.44 -6.74 -1.92
N ASP A 34 9.13 -6.76 -1.67
CA ASP A 34 8.40 -5.54 -1.29
C ASP A 34 8.86 -4.96 0.05
N LEU A 35 9.03 -5.83 1.05
CA LEU A 35 9.35 -5.42 2.42
C LEU A 35 10.76 -4.83 2.51
N TYR A 36 11.66 -5.33 1.68
CA TYR A 36 13.07 -4.99 1.67
C TYR A 36 13.50 -4.09 0.50
N ALA A 37 12.57 -3.64 -0.35
CA ALA A 37 12.85 -2.75 -1.49
C ALA A 37 13.55 -1.45 -1.07
N THR A 38 13.26 -0.94 0.14
CA THR A 38 13.92 0.24 0.70
C THR A 38 14.82 -0.17 1.86
N PRO A 39 16.15 0.01 1.74
CA PRO A 39 17.06 -0.19 2.86
C PRO A 39 16.73 0.84 3.94
N GLU A 40 16.34 0.36 5.11
CA GLU A 40 16.19 1.19 6.31
C GLU A 40 17.53 1.19 7.05
N HIS A 41 18.02 2.38 7.42
CA HIS A 41 19.18 2.47 8.30
C HIS A 41 18.79 1.95 9.68
N ASP A 42 19.60 1.04 10.20
CA ASP A 42 19.54 0.53 11.54
C ASP A 42 19.87 1.65 12.52
N GLN A 43 18.84 2.34 13.03
CA GLN A 43 18.98 3.31 14.12
C GLN A 43 19.28 2.59 15.47
N GLY A 44 20.14 1.57 15.47
CA GLY A 44 20.47 0.74 16.64
C GLY A 44 19.52 -0.45 16.88
N PHE A 45 18.58 -0.74 15.97
CA PHE A 45 17.63 -1.87 16.06
C PHE A 45 18.06 -3.09 15.25
N SER A 46 19.36 -3.24 15.01
CA SER A 46 19.88 -4.35 14.20
C SER A 46 19.85 -5.67 14.96
N SER A 47 19.48 -6.75 14.26
CA SER A 47 19.53 -8.12 14.79
C SER A 47 20.95 -8.72 14.80
N ASP A 48 21.94 -8.02 14.23
CA ASP A 48 23.30 -8.52 14.08
C ASP A 48 24.34 -7.41 14.34
N PRO A 49 25.14 -7.50 15.42
CA PRO A 49 26.14 -6.49 15.76
C PRO A 49 27.47 -6.64 14.99
N GLY A 50 27.63 -7.66 14.13
CA GLY A 50 28.88 -7.94 13.41
C GLY A 50 28.99 -7.37 11.99
N SER A 51 27.86 -7.05 11.37
CA SER A 51 27.80 -6.42 10.04
C SER A 51 27.43 -4.95 10.23
N GLY A 52 28.28 -4.04 9.74
CA GLY A 52 28.19 -2.59 10.00
C GLY A 52 26.88 -1.88 9.58
N HIS A 53 25.89 -2.61 9.04
CA HIS A 53 24.52 -2.21 8.80
C HIS A 53 23.62 -3.46 8.89
N GLY A 54 23.08 -3.78 10.07
CA GLY A 54 22.28 -5.00 10.21
C GLY A 54 20.86 -4.79 9.67
N ILE A 55 20.39 -5.72 8.83
CA ILE A 55 19.07 -5.65 8.20
C ILE A 55 17.98 -5.85 9.28
N ILE A 56 17.08 -4.88 9.43
CA ILE A 56 15.92 -4.98 10.33
C ILE A 56 14.99 -6.09 9.83
N THR A 57 14.59 -7.01 10.70
CA THR A 57 13.67 -8.09 10.35
C THR A 57 12.24 -7.56 10.20
N LYS A 58 11.64 -7.74 9.01
CA LYS A 58 10.32 -7.23 8.61
C LYS A 58 9.33 -8.36 8.29
N LEU A 59 9.82 -9.55 7.97
CA LEU A 59 9.03 -10.73 7.72
C LEU A 59 9.36 -11.81 8.76
N TRP A 60 8.32 -12.51 9.21
CA TRP A 60 8.41 -13.50 10.27
C TRP A 60 7.66 -14.76 9.87
N ILE A 61 8.18 -15.92 10.29
CA ILE A 61 7.48 -17.20 10.28
C ILE A 61 7.27 -17.66 11.72
N GLY A 62 6.04 -17.99 12.08
CA GLY A 62 5.75 -18.55 13.40
C GLY A 62 6.09 -20.04 13.47
N GLU A 63 6.21 -20.57 14.68
CA GLU A 63 6.27 -22.02 14.95
C GLU A 63 5.10 -22.80 14.31
N CYS A 64 3.96 -22.13 14.11
CA CYS A 64 2.80 -22.63 13.37
C CYS A 64 2.95 -22.64 11.83
N SER A 65 4.13 -22.34 11.30
CA SER A 65 4.46 -22.24 9.86
C SER A 65 3.75 -21.12 9.09
N HIS A 66 2.97 -20.26 9.75
CA HIS A 66 2.37 -19.08 9.14
C HIS A 66 3.40 -17.97 8.93
N VAL A 67 3.34 -17.33 7.76
CA VAL A 67 4.24 -16.23 7.35
C VAL A 67 3.49 -14.90 7.40
N PHE A 68 4.05 -13.90 8.07
CA PHE A 68 3.44 -12.58 8.25
C PHE A 68 4.48 -11.47 8.39
N CYS A 69 4.15 -10.25 7.96
CA CYS A 69 5.04 -9.10 8.12
C CYS A 69 4.83 -8.41 9.48
N GLY A 70 5.83 -7.68 9.94
CA GLY A 70 5.83 -7.00 11.23
C GLY A 70 4.67 -6.03 11.42
N LYS A 71 4.14 -5.44 10.34
CA LYS A 71 2.97 -4.53 10.38
C LYS A 71 1.70 -5.19 10.94
N HIS A 72 1.62 -6.52 10.91
CA HIS A 72 0.49 -7.29 11.43
C HIS A 72 0.75 -7.90 12.81
N LEU A 73 1.94 -7.71 13.37
CA LEU A 73 2.19 -8.01 14.77
C LEU A 73 1.54 -6.94 15.65
N GLU A 74 1.17 -7.33 16.87
CA GLU A 74 0.73 -6.39 17.89
C GLU A 74 1.88 -5.41 18.21
N GLY A 75 1.63 -4.10 18.10
CA GLY A 75 2.67 -3.07 18.20
C GLY A 75 3.50 -2.86 16.92
N ALA A 76 3.12 -3.49 15.80
CA ALA A 76 3.75 -3.37 14.48
C ALA A 76 5.23 -3.81 14.39
N ALA A 77 5.72 -4.54 15.39
CA ALA A 77 7.07 -5.08 15.45
C ALA A 77 7.12 -6.34 16.33
N ALA A 78 8.18 -7.14 16.20
CA ALA A 78 8.43 -8.21 17.15
C ALA A 78 8.75 -7.65 18.54
N PRO A 79 8.25 -8.27 19.63
CA PRO A 79 8.63 -7.87 20.98
C PRO A 79 10.13 -7.97 21.23
N PHE A 80 10.63 -7.11 22.12
CA PHE A 80 12.01 -7.19 22.58
C PHE A 80 12.28 -8.54 23.25
N HIS A 81 13.43 -9.12 22.94
CA HIS A 81 13.83 -10.44 23.41
C HIS A 81 15.33 -10.45 23.73
N PRO A 82 15.77 -11.28 24.70
CA PRO A 82 17.20 -11.46 24.96
C PRO A 82 17.93 -12.04 23.76
N LYS A 83 19.22 -11.72 23.64
CA LYS A 83 20.08 -12.28 22.58
C LYS A 83 20.07 -13.81 22.64
N GLY A 84 19.84 -14.44 21.48
CA GLY A 84 19.86 -15.90 21.32
C GLY A 84 18.54 -16.59 21.70
N ILE A 85 17.51 -15.85 22.11
CA ILE A 85 16.16 -16.38 22.34
C ILE A 85 15.25 -15.80 21.27
N PRO A 86 14.49 -16.62 20.52
CA PRO A 86 13.58 -16.09 19.52
C PRO A 86 12.48 -15.23 20.18
N PRO A 87 12.06 -14.13 19.54
CA PRO A 87 10.92 -13.38 20.01
C PRO A 87 9.67 -14.25 20.07
N ARG A 88 8.76 -13.90 20.98
CA ARG A 88 7.45 -14.56 21.10
C ARG A 88 6.33 -13.59 20.84
N ALA A 89 5.41 -13.96 19.96
CA ALA A 89 4.23 -13.16 19.63
C ALA A 89 3.04 -14.07 19.29
N ALA A 90 1.82 -13.52 19.40
CA ALA A 90 0.64 -14.18 18.87
C ALA A 90 0.69 -14.14 17.34
N CYS A 91 0.45 -15.28 16.69
CA CYS A 91 0.39 -15.32 15.24
C CYS A 91 -0.91 -14.68 14.74
N PRO A 92 -0.87 -13.63 13.90
CA PRO A 92 -2.07 -12.91 13.49
C PRO A 92 -3.00 -13.78 12.62
N LEU A 93 -2.44 -14.76 11.89
CA LEU A 93 -3.22 -15.72 11.11
C LEU A 93 -3.94 -16.75 12.02
N CYS A 94 -3.27 -17.27 13.06
CA CYS A 94 -3.94 -18.16 14.03
C CYS A 94 -5.06 -17.44 14.81
N VAL A 95 -4.83 -16.17 15.17
CA VAL A 95 -5.87 -15.32 15.79
C VAL A 95 -7.05 -15.14 14.83
N GLN A 96 -6.78 -14.85 13.55
CA GLN A 96 -7.83 -14.65 12.55
C GLN A 96 -8.63 -15.93 12.24
N ASP A 97 -7.94 -17.06 12.04
CA ASP A 97 -8.56 -18.29 11.54
C ASP A 97 -9.17 -19.15 12.66
N ASN A 98 -8.56 -19.14 13.84
CA ASN A 98 -8.93 -20.05 14.94
C ASN A 98 -9.20 -19.34 16.27
N ASN A 99 -9.13 -17.99 16.31
CA ASN A 99 -9.21 -17.21 17.55
C ASN A 99 -8.18 -17.66 18.62
N ASP A 100 -7.02 -18.15 18.17
CA ASP A 100 -5.93 -18.62 19.02
C ASP A 100 -4.88 -17.52 19.20
N SER A 101 -4.87 -16.90 20.38
CA SER A 101 -3.92 -15.86 20.79
C SER A 101 -2.71 -16.40 21.57
N SER A 102 -2.40 -17.69 21.44
CA SER A 102 -1.22 -18.28 22.07
C SER A 102 0.07 -17.62 21.59
N MET A 103 0.95 -17.28 22.54
CA MET A 103 2.26 -16.70 22.26
C MET A 103 3.22 -17.79 21.78
N ARG A 104 3.66 -17.70 20.53
CA ARG A 104 4.52 -18.68 19.87
C ARG A 104 5.86 -18.05 19.52
N GLU A 105 6.88 -18.87 19.38
CA GLU A 105 8.16 -18.42 18.85
C GLU A 105 8.00 -18.01 17.37
N ILE A 106 8.65 -16.91 17.01
CA ILE A 106 8.67 -16.41 15.64
C ILE A 106 10.12 -16.26 15.19
N PHE A 107 10.37 -16.59 13.94
CA PHE A 107 11.71 -16.63 13.34
C PHE A 107 11.76 -15.63 12.18
N GLY A 108 12.86 -14.90 12.11
CA GLY A 108 13.06 -13.82 11.15
C GLY A 108 13.44 -14.30 9.76
N ILE A 109 12.84 -13.69 8.74
CA ILE A 109 13.20 -13.84 7.33
C ILE A 109 13.58 -12.46 6.80
N ARG A 110 14.88 -12.28 6.52
CA ARG A 110 15.48 -11.04 5.97
C ARG A 110 15.68 -11.12 4.45
N GLY A 111 15.57 -12.31 3.89
CA GLY A 111 15.76 -12.62 2.49
C GLY A 111 15.51 -14.10 2.22
N LEU A 112 15.68 -14.52 0.97
CA LEU A 112 15.41 -15.91 0.54
C LEU A 112 16.70 -16.71 0.26
N GLU A 113 17.87 -16.08 0.41
CA GLU A 113 19.17 -16.74 0.25
C GLU A 113 19.74 -17.19 1.60
N ASP A 114 20.68 -18.13 1.56
CA ASP A 114 21.34 -18.66 2.76
C ASP A 114 21.99 -17.54 3.58
N GLY A 115 21.76 -17.57 4.90
CA GLY A 115 22.23 -16.55 5.84
C GLY A 115 21.29 -15.33 5.95
N GLN A 116 20.26 -15.22 5.11
CA GLN A 116 19.26 -14.15 5.17
C GLN A 116 18.01 -14.56 5.97
N TYR A 117 18.04 -15.66 6.70
CA TYR A 117 16.95 -16.12 7.55
C TYR A 117 17.54 -16.79 8.78
N ASP A 118 16.74 -16.92 9.85
CA ASP A 118 17.22 -17.54 11.08
C ASP A 118 17.55 -19.03 10.86
N GLU A 119 18.68 -19.49 11.41
CA GLU A 119 19.22 -20.84 11.15
C GLU A 119 18.30 -21.98 11.60
N VAL A 120 17.35 -21.69 12.50
CA VAL A 120 16.34 -22.63 12.98
C VAL A 120 15.34 -22.98 11.88
N ILE A 121 15.14 -22.10 10.89
CA ILE A 121 14.23 -22.35 9.78
C ILE A 121 14.87 -23.39 8.84
N PRO A 122 14.20 -24.54 8.58
CA PRO A 122 14.76 -25.57 7.71
C PRO A 122 15.00 -25.04 6.29
N ARG A 123 16.23 -25.23 5.77
CA ARG A 123 16.60 -24.80 4.41
C ARG A 123 15.68 -25.36 3.33
N ASP A 124 15.14 -26.56 3.56
CA ASP A 124 14.22 -27.23 2.64
C ASP A 124 12.92 -26.44 2.40
N TYR A 125 12.54 -25.51 3.29
CA TYR A 125 11.37 -24.64 3.08
C TYR A 125 11.56 -23.69 1.89
N PHE A 126 12.81 -23.30 1.61
CA PHE A 126 13.15 -22.39 0.50
C PHE A 126 13.32 -23.13 -0.83
N ARG A 127 13.29 -24.47 -0.80
CA ARG A 127 13.34 -25.31 -1.98
C ARG A 127 11.93 -25.65 -2.45
N CYS A 128 11.58 -25.19 -3.64
CA CYS A 128 10.22 -25.25 -4.16
C CYS A 128 10.21 -25.95 -5.54
N PRO A 129 9.86 -27.24 -5.65
CA PRO A 129 9.43 -28.19 -4.61
C PRO A 129 10.59 -28.75 -3.77
N PRO A 130 10.34 -29.19 -2.52
CA PRO A 130 11.38 -29.67 -1.62
C PRO A 130 12.01 -30.99 -2.10
N ARG A 131 11.23 -31.86 -2.76
CA ARG A 131 11.71 -33.09 -3.39
C ARG A 131 11.68 -32.95 -4.91
N LYS A 132 12.69 -33.52 -5.59
CA LYS A 132 12.67 -33.69 -7.04
C LYS A 132 11.46 -34.53 -7.44
N LEU A 133 10.66 -34.02 -8.35
CA LEU A 133 9.46 -34.69 -8.83
C LEU A 133 9.76 -35.52 -10.09
N ASP A 134 10.96 -36.11 -10.20
CA ASP A 134 11.48 -36.67 -11.47
C ASP A 134 11.18 -38.18 -11.65
N ALA A 135 10.46 -38.80 -10.71
CA ALA A 135 10.12 -40.21 -10.76
C ALA A 135 9.02 -40.51 -11.80
N THR A 136 9.10 -41.69 -12.42
CA THR A 136 8.25 -42.13 -13.54
C THR A 136 6.97 -42.87 -13.11
N ASP A 137 6.70 -42.92 -11.80
CA ASP A 137 5.50 -43.58 -11.27
C ASP A 137 4.27 -42.70 -11.53
N SER A 138 3.12 -43.32 -11.79
CA SER A 138 1.86 -42.61 -12.10
C SER A 138 1.43 -41.66 -10.97
N GLU A 139 1.68 -42.02 -9.72
CA GLU A 139 1.41 -41.16 -8.55
C GLU A 139 2.31 -39.91 -8.53
N MET A 140 3.58 -40.06 -8.93
CA MET A 140 4.54 -38.96 -9.01
C MET A 140 4.23 -38.03 -10.17
N ASP A 141 3.76 -38.56 -11.30
CA ASP A 141 3.25 -37.78 -12.41
C ASP A 141 2.00 -36.97 -12.00
N ALA A 142 1.07 -37.58 -11.26
CA ALA A 142 -0.10 -36.88 -10.73
C ALA A 142 0.28 -35.76 -9.75
N LEU A 143 1.26 -35.99 -8.87
CA LEU A 143 1.77 -34.98 -7.96
C LEU A 143 2.46 -33.84 -8.72
N ARG A 144 3.29 -34.16 -9.72
CA ARG A 144 3.93 -33.16 -10.60
C ARG A 144 2.89 -32.30 -11.31
N PHE A 145 1.83 -32.92 -11.81
CA PHE A 145 0.71 -32.22 -12.43
C PHE A 145 0.04 -31.27 -11.43
N GLN A 146 -0.41 -31.77 -10.28
CA GLN A 146 -1.09 -30.96 -9.25
C GLN A 146 -0.24 -29.78 -8.80
N TYR A 147 1.03 -30.04 -8.49
CA TYR A 147 1.97 -29.02 -8.02
C TYR A 147 2.25 -27.95 -9.08
N THR A 148 2.49 -28.35 -10.33
CA THR A 148 2.71 -27.41 -11.44
C THR A 148 1.47 -26.53 -11.66
N HIS A 149 0.27 -27.10 -11.54
CA HIS A 149 -0.97 -26.35 -11.63
C HIS A 149 -1.14 -25.36 -10.47
N LEU A 150 -0.81 -25.74 -9.23
CA LEU A 150 -0.83 -24.85 -8.08
C LEU A 150 0.15 -23.68 -8.25
N ILE A 151 1.38 -23.93 -8.70
CA ILE A 151 2.37 -22.87 -8.99
C ILE A 151 1.81 -21.91 -10.04
N ARG A 152 1.31 -22.43 -11.16
CA ARG A 152 0.77 -21.60 -12.24
C ARG A 152 -0.40 -20.74 -11.74
N GLN A 153 -1.30 -21.34 -10.97
CA GLN A 153 -2.45 -20.65 -10.40
C GLN A 153 -2.00 -19.56 -9.42
N ALA A 154 -1.08 -19.89 -8.50
CA ALA A 154 -0.54 -18.94 -7.53
C ALA A 154 0.09 -17.74 -8.23
N LYS A 155 0.96 -17.97 -9.22
CA LYS A 155 1.57 -16.90 -10.02
C LYS A 155 0.53 -16.03 -10.73
N GLN A 156 -0.49 -16.65 -11.36
CA GLN A 156 -1.53 -15.92 -12.06
C GLN A 156 -2.40 -15.08 -11.10
N SER A 157 -2.82 -15.65 -9.98
CA SER A 157 -3.58 -14.96 -8.93
C SER A 157 -2.77 -13.80 -8.36
N PHE A 158 -1.48 -14.02 -8.11
CA PHE A 158 -0.58 -12.99 -7.60
C PHE A 158 -0.39 -11.84 -8.59
N LYS A 159 -0.16 -12.13 -9.88
CA LYS A 159 -0.10 -11.12 -10.95
C LYS A 159 -1.40 -10.31 -11.02
N GLY A 160 -2.55 -10.99 -10.93
CA GLY A 160 -3.86 -10.35 -10.88
C GLY A 160 -4.01 -9.41 -9.69
N LEU A 161 -3.62 -9.86 -8.49
CA LEU A 161 -3.63 -9.05 -7.27
C LEU A 161 -2.78 -7.78 -7.44
N ARG A 162 -1.54 -7.90 -7.93
CA ARG A 162 -0.66 -6.74 -8.16
C ARG A 162 -1.22 -5.74 -9.15
N ALA A 163 -1.85 -6.23 -10.22
CA ALA A 163 -2.51 -5.36 -11.18
C ALA A 163 -3.66 -4.57 -10.53
N VAL A 164 -4.45 -5.20 -9.65
CA VAL A 164 -5.54 -4.55 -8.91
C VAL A 164 -5.00 -3.54 -7.90
N GLU A 165 -3.97 -3.89 -7.13
CA GLU A 165 -3.33 -2.98 -6.17
C GLU A 165 -2.80 -1.71 -6.84
N ARG A 166 -2.14 -1.84 -8.00
CA ARG A 166 -1.67 -0.70 -8.77
C ARG A 166 -2.81 0.19 -9.26
N LYS A 167 -3.87 -0.41 -9.83
CA LYS A 167 -5.07 0.33 -10.25
C LYS A 167 -5.69 1.07 -9.08
N ARG A 168 -5.78 0.44 -7.91
CA ARG A 168 -6.26 1.06 -6.68
C ARG A 168 -5.40 2.26 -6.28
N ALA A 169 -4.07 2.12 -6.26
CA ALA A 169 -3.17 3.22 -5.90
C ALA A 169 -3.28 4.42 -6.86
N ILE A 170 -3.41 4.16 -8.16
CA ILE A 170 -3.65 5.21 -9.17
C ILE A 170 -4.98 5.92 -8.90
N LEU A 171 -6.06 5.16 -8.70
CA LEU A 171 -7.39 5.71 -8.41
C LEU A 171 -7.41 6.54 -7.13
N GLU A 172 -6.77 6.08 -6.06
CA GLU A 172 -6.65 6.83 -4.80
C GLU A 172 -5.91 8.15 -4.98
N SER A 173 -4.81 8.16 -5.76
CA SER A 173 -4.06 9.37 -6.10
C SER A 173 -4.86 10.36 -6.96
N THR A 174 -5.56 9.85 -7.99
CA THR A 174 -6.45 10.67 -8.82
C THR A 174 -7.58 11.26 -7.98
N LEU A 175 -8.23 10.46 -7.13
CA LEU A 175 -9.30 10.91 -6.23
C LEU A 175 -8.80 12.00 -5.27
N ALA A 176 -7.60 11.85 -4.71
CA ALA A 176 -7.01 12.87 -3.84
C ALA A 176 -6.77 14.20 -4.58
N THR A 177 -6.34 14.13 -5.83
CA THR A 177 -6.13 15.29 -6.70
C THR A 177 -7.45 15.97 -7.03
N GLU A 178 -8.47 15.22 -7.44
CA GLU A 178 -9.82 15.74 -7.72
C GLU A 178 -10.43 16.41 -6.48
N ARG A 179 -10.31 15.79 -5.30
CA ARG A 179 -10.74 16.40 -4.03
C ARG A 179 -10.02 17.71 -3.72
N LYS A 180 -8.78 17.87 -4.15
CA LYS A 180 -8.03 19.13 -3.99
C LYS A 180 -8.50 20.19 -4.98
N LEU A 181 -8.79 19.80 -6.22
CA LEU A 181 -9.34 20.70 -7.25
C LEU A 181 -10.76 21.17 -6.91
N HIS A 182 -11.62 20.26 -6.46
CA HIS A 182 -12.98 20.56 -6.02
C HIS A 182 -12.98 21.62 -4.91
N ARG A 183 -12.18 21.41 -3.86
CA ARG A 183 -12.04 22.39 -2.76
C ARG A 183 -11.62 23.77 -3.25
N LYS A 184 -10.68 23.83 -4.20
CA LYS A 184 -10.25 25.12 -4.79
C LYS A 184 -11.37 25.78 -5.59
N ALA A 185 -12.10 25.01 -6.40
CA ALA A 185 -13.22 25.52 -7.18
C ALA A 185 -14.35 26.04 -6.26
N GLU A 186 -14.69 25.31 -5.19
CA GLU A 186 -15.68 25.75 -4.20
C GLU A 186 -15.27 27.08 -3.54
N THR A 187 -14.01 27.21 -3.13
CA THR A 187 -13.50 28.48 -2.56
C THR A 187 -13.60 29.64 -3.56
N GLN A 188 -13.26 29.40 -4.84
CA GLN A 188 -13.38 30.42 -5.88
C GLN A 188 -14.84 30.82 -6.16
N VAL A 189 -15.77 29.85 -6.18
CA VAL A 189 -17.19 30.12 -6.35
C VAL A 189 -17.72 30.98 -5.20
N GLN A 190 -17.37 30.65 -3.94
CA GLN A 190 -17.76 31.45 -2.78
C GLN A 190 -17.20 32.88 -2.85
N GLU A 191 -15.94 33.04 -3.25
CA GLU A 191 -15.32 34.36 -3.40
C GLU A 191 -16.02 35.18 -4.50
N LEU A 192 -16.32 34.57 -5.65
CA LEU A 192 -17.03 35.21 -6.74
C LEU A 192 -18.47 35.60 -6.35
N GLN A 193 -19.17 34.74 -5.60
CA GLN A 193 -20.49 35.04 -5.06
C GLN A 193 -20.44 36.26 -4.13
N GLY A 194 -19.49 36.31 -3.19
CA GLY A 194 -19.32 37.47 -2.32
C GLY A 194 -19.02 38.76 -3.08
N ARG A 195 -18.15 38.70 -4.10
CA ARG A 195 -17.85 39.86 -4.97
C ARG A 195 -19.08 40.30 -5.78
N HIS A 196 -19.86 39.35 -6.27
CA HIS A 196 -21.08 39.60 -7.02
C HIS A 196 -22.11 40.32 -6.14
N GLU A 197 -22.34 39.85 -4.91
CA GLU A 197 -23.24 40.49 -3.94
C GLU A 197 -22.85 41.93 -3.66
N VAL A 198 -21.56 42.19 -3.39
CA VAL A 198 -21.06 43.56 -3.16
C VAL A 198 -21.26 44.45 -4.38
N THR A 199 -21.04 43.92 -5.59
CA THR A 199 -21.18 44.68 -6.84
C THR A 199 -22.64 44.98 -7.13
N MET A 200 -23.54 44.01 -6.93
CA MET A 200 -24.98 44.18 -7.06
C MET A 200 -25.53 45.22 -6.08
N ALA A 201 -25.10 45.19 -4.82
CA ALA A 201 -25.50 46.20 -3.84
C ALA A 201 -25.06 47.62 -4.25
N LYS A 202 -23.85 47.77 -4.82
CA LYS A 202 -23.37 49.05 -5.36
C LYS A 202 -24.19 49.50 -6.56
N LEU A 203 -24.49 48.59 -7.50
CA LEU A 203 -25.32 48.87 -8.67
C LEU A 203 -26.70 49.38 -8.24
N GLN A 204 -27.36 48.67 -7.34
CA GLN A 204 -28.67 49.04 -6.81
C GLN A 204 -28.65 50.44 -6.17
N LYS A 205 -27.58 50.77 -5.42
CA LYS A 205 -27.39 52.10 -4.85
C LYS A 205 -27.30 53.19 -5.93
N TRP A 206 -26.59 52.94 -7.03
CA TRP A 206 -26.49 53.87 -8.15
C TRP A 206 -27.80 53.99 -8.92
N GLU A 207 -28.51 52.90 -9.15
CA GLU A 207 -29.84 52.90 -9.78
C GLU A 207 -30.84 53.72 -8.98
N ASN A 208 -30.88 53.55 -7.65
CA ASN A 208 -31.74 54.35 -6.77
C ASN A 208 -31.39 55.85 -6.84
N ARG A 209 -30.09 56.19 -6.98
CA ARG A 209 -29.64 57.59 -7.14
C ARG A 209 -29.95 58.17 -8.51
N LYS A 210 -30.03 57.36 -9.56
CA LYS A 210 -30.30 57.79 -10.93
C LYS A 210 -31.65 58.52 -11.03
N ALA A 211 -32.68 58.02 -10.35
CA ALA A 211 -33.99 58.66 -10.31
C ALA A 211 -33.93 60.06 -9.67
N VAL A 212 -33.17 60.20 -8.58
CA VAL A 212 -32.96 61.49 -7.88
C VAL A 212 -32.21 62.48 -8.77
N ILE A 213 -31.13 62.04 -9.41
CA ILE A 213 -30.35 62.89 -10.32
C ILE A 213 -31.20 63.35 -11.50
N LYS A 214 -32.00 62.45 -12.09
CA LYS A 214 -32.90 62.77 -13.20
C LYS A 214 -33.91 63.85 -12.80
N HIS A 215 -34.53 63.72 -11.62
CA HIS A 215 -35.45 64.73 -11.10
C HIS A 215 -34.80 66.12 -11.01
N TYR A 216 -33.57 66.20 -10.47
CA TYR A 216 -32.85 67.48 -10.40
C TYR A 216 -32.43 68.02 -11.78
N MET A 217 -32.06 67.15 -12.73
CA MET A 217 -31.75 67.58 -14.09
C MET A 217 -32.97 68.15 -14.82
N ASP A 218 -34.12 67.46 -14.73
CA ASP A 218 -35.37 67.90 -15.34
C ASP A 218 -35.81 69.27 -14.75
N ALA A 219 -35.68 69.46 -13.42
CA ALA A 219 -35.99 70.73 -12.74
C ALA A 219 -35.06 71.89 -13.16
N VAL A 220 -33.77 71.63 -13.38
CA VAL A 220 -32.84 72.66 -13.89
C VAL A 220 -33.18 73.03 -15.32
N GLN A 221 -33.60 72.06 -16.14
CA GLN A 221 -33.95 72.27 -17.53
C GLN A 221 -35.22 73.12 -17.66
N GLU A 222 -36.21 72.92 -16.79
CA GLU A 222 -37.40 73.78 -16.66
C GLU A 222 -37.08 75.22 -16.21
N MET A 223 -36.01 75.45 -15.45
CA MET A 223 -35.59 76.80 -15.05
C MET A 223 -34.80 77.56 -16.15
N THR A 224 -34.37 76.86 -17.20
CA THR A 224 -33.58 77.43 -18.31
C THR A 224 -34.36 77.61 -19.61
N MET A 225 -35.64 77.21 -19.64
CA MET A 225 -36.60 77.55 -20.71
C MET A 225 -37.50 78.71 -20.28
#